data_AF-S9SUT5-F1
#
_entry.id   AF-S9SUT5-F1
#
_cell.length_a   1.000
_cell.length_b   1.000
_cell.length_c   1.000
_cell.angle_alpha   90.00
_cell.angle_beta   90.00
_cell.angle_gamma   90.00
#
_symmetry.space_group_name_H-M   'P 1'
#
loop_
_entity.id
_entity.type
_entity.pdbx_description
1 polymer ?
#
loop_
_entity_poly.entity_id
_entity_poly.type
_entity_poly.pdbx_seq_one_letter_code
_entity_poly.pdbx_strand_id
1 'polypeptide(L)'
;MAYDPIWMQDPAKLNKFEFVKMEKDGLDVIRDIIETYAQQGYESIPEDDKGRFKWAGVYEQKPKDGHFMMRIRINSGIMSAAQARTLADIAELYGRSLMDVTTRQAIQYHWLRVEDFPDIFNRLEQVGLYSYEACGDCPRTIVGNPLAGIDPNELMDTTDLVNEVNDFFLLNRDFSNLPRKYKMSISANIYNNAHAEINDLAFTPAVKIIDDEEVIGFHAHVGGGLSAKPHLAQKLDMFIRPEEVLKVAIGVTTLFRDNGFREKRHHARLKFLIAAWGVEAFQNRLEELIGKFPTRGEDKTVGWQAAYFDGVHPQKQSGLFYIGLNVPIGRLDSHEFRQLADAAEQYGDGLLRTTMSQNIVLTGIPEYHIDEVLALPVLQRITPHPKPFMSRTVSCTGNEFCNLAIVETKERARRVADYLDEHITDLDEQIRIHFIGCPNACGQKHVADIGLQGSLVKTEQGMVDAFDIAVGGILGPNARFNTTLKGRVKGDDVPYVLEQLLRFYKEERKANETFHSFFLRVGADAFQQRLTEILAAPIG
;
A
#
# COMPACT_ATOMS: atom_id res chain seq x y z
N MET A 1 31.00 0.89 -3.16
CA MET A 1 29.92 0.74 -2.15
C MET A 1 30.45 1.23 -0.83
N ALA A 2 29.60 1.77 0.04
CA ALA A 2 30.00 2.30 1.35
C ALA A 2 30.03 1.21 2.46
N TYR A 3 29.74 -0.05 2.12
CA TYR A 3 29.83 -1.23 2.97
C TYR A 3 30.52 -2.41 2.26
N ASP A 4 30.93 -3.43 3.03
CA ASP A 4 31.48 -4.71 2.51
C ASP A 4 30.33 -5.68 2.15
N PRO A 5 30.16 -6.08 0.87
CA PRO A 5 29.06 -6.94 0.42
C PRO A 5 29.31 -8.41 0.81
N ILE A 6 29.19 -8.75 2.09
CA ILE A 6 29.54 -10.08 2.63
C ILE A 6 28.84 -11.25 1.92
N TRP A 7 27.65 -11.03 1.34
CA TRP A 7 26.93 -12.05 0.57
C TRP A 7 27.64 -12.48 -0.71
N MET A 8 28.62 -11.69 -1.21
CA MET A 8 29.44 -12.04 -2.37
C MET A 8 30.47 -13.13 -2.06
N GLN A 9 30.68 -13.48 -0.79
CA GLN A 9 31.59 -14.57 -0.40
C GLN A 9 31.08 -15.95 -0.84
N ASP A 10 29.77 -16.09 -1.12
CA ASP A 10 29.16 -17.32 -1.62
C ASP A 10 28.31 -17.04 -2.89
N PRO A 11 28.95 -16.85 -4.07
CA PRO A 11 28.25 -16.53 -5.31
C PRO A 11 27.21 -17.57 -5.74
N ALA A 12 27.33 -18.83 -5.28
CA ALA A 12 26.38 -19.89 -5.60
C ALA A 12 24.99 -19.64 -4.98
N LYS A 13 24.90 -18.76 -3.96
CA LYS A 13 23.64 -18.33 -3.33
C LYS A 13 23.07 -17.04 -3.90
N LEU A 14 23.52 -16.60 -5.07
CA LEU A 14 23.08 -15.35 -5.69
C LEU A 14 22.31 -15.61 -6.99
N ASN A 15 21.21 -14.88 -7.18
CA ASN A 15 20.49 -14.87 -8.46
C ASN A 15 21.18 -13.95 -9.48
N LYS A 16 20.92 -14.14 -10.78
CA LYS A 16 21.52 -13.34 -11.87
C LYS A 16 21.43 -11.82 -11.65
N PHE A 17 20.31 -11.34 -11.11
CA PHE A 17 20.09 -9.90 -10.90
C PHE A 17 20.95 -9.32 -9.78
N GLU A 18 21.51 -10.13 -8.87
CA GLU A 18 22.45 -9.63 -7.87
C GLU A 18 23.76 -9.19 -8.51
N PHE A 19 24.26 -9.93 -9.51
CA PHE A 19 25.46 -9.55 -10.25
C PHE A 19 25.25 -8.24 -11.02
N VAL A 20 24.07 -8.06 -11.62
CA VAL A 20 23.66 -6.80 -12.25
C VAL A 20 23.74 -5.63 -11.23
N LYS A 21 23.16 -5.78 -10.03
CA LYS A 21 23.26 -4.72 -9.01
C LYS A 21 24.69 -4.45 -8.52
N MET A 22 25.59 -5.41 -8.64
CA MET A 22 26.99 -5.28 -8.24
C MET A 22 27.85 -4.59 -9.31
N GLU A 23 27.52 -4.77 -10.59
CA GLU A 23 28.20 -4.09 -11.69
C GLU A 23 27.99 -2.57 -11.65
N LYS A 24 26.78 -2.15 -11.26
CA LYS A 24 26.35 -0.75 -11.24
C LYS A 24 25.22 -0.58 -10.24
N ASP A 25 25.36 0.42 -9.36
CA ASP A 25 24.34 0.74 -8.36
C ASP A 25 23.03 1.11 -9.06
N GLY A 26 21.90 0.71 -8.48
CA GLY A 26 20.60 1.05 -9.04
C GLY A 26 20.39 2.57 -9.16
N LEU A 27 20.94 3.36 -8.24
CA LEU A 27 20.82 4.82 -8.25
C LEU A 27 21.54 5.48 -9.42
N ASP A 28 22.59 4.86 -9.95
CA ASP A 28 23.37 5.44 -11.06
C ASP A 28 22.52 5.62 -12.32
N VAL A 29 21.49 4.78 -12.49
CA VAL A 29 20.57 4.83 -13.65
C VAL A 29 19.83 6.15 -13.79
N ILE A 30 19.65 6.91 -12.69
CA ILE A 30 18.96 8.20 -12.73
C ILE A 30 19.72 9.15 -13.65
N ARG A 31 21.05 9.16 -13.54
CA ARG A 31 21.91 9.97 -14.39
C ARG A 31 21.88 9.49 -15.84
N ASP A 32 21.92 8.18 -16.07
CA ASP A 32 21.86 7.64 -17.42
C ASP A 32 20.53 7.93 -18.12
N ILE A 33 19.42 7.90 -17.37
CA ILE A 33 18.11 8.35 -17.87
C ILE A 33 18.21 9.78 -18.40
N ILE A 34 18.77 10.69 -17.60
CA ILE A 34 18.82 12.12 -17.94
C ILE A 34 19.79 12.40 -19.09
N GLU A 35 21.01 11.88 -19.01
CA GLU A 35 22.12 12.25 -19.90
C GLU A 35 22.15 11.42 -21.19
N THR A 36 21.57 10.21 -21.18
CA THR A 36 21.68 9.27 -22.31
C THR A 36 20.31 8.87 -22.83
N TYR A 37 19.49 8.18 -22.03
CA TYR A 37 18.30 7.51 -22.54
C TYR A 37 17.17 8.46 -22.95
N ALA A 38 17.01 9.58 -22.25
CA ALA A 38 16.06 10.62 -22.63
C ALA A 38 16.43 11.32 -23.95
N GLN A 39 17.71 11.29 -24.34
CA GLN A 39 18.19 11.89 -25.60
C GLN A 39 18.14 10.91 -26.78
N GLN A 40 18.40 9.63 -26.50
CA GLN A 40 18.51 8.59 -27.52
C GLN A 40 17.23 7.76 -27.70
N GLY A 41 16.27 7.92 -26.80
CA GLY A 41 14.95 7.28 -26.84
C GLY A 41 14.94 5.83 -26.35
N TYR A 42 13.73 5.25 -26.30
CA TYR A 42 13.45 3.96 -25.67
C TYR A 42 14.33 2.78 -26.13
N GLU A 43 14.62 2.67 -27.43
CA GLU A 43 15.42 1.57 -27.99
C GLU A 43 16.90 1.59 -27.55
N SER A 44 17.38 2.72 -27.00
CA SER A 44 18.75 2.83 -26.49
C SER A 44 18.95 2.17 -25.12
N ILE A 45 17.87 1.80 -24.41
CA ILE A 45 17.93 1.36 -23.01
C ILE A 45 18.33 -0.12 -22.94
N PRO A 46 19.48 -0.46 -22.33
CA PRO A 46 19.87 -1.85 -22.13
C PRO A 46 18.89 -2.61 -21.23
N GLU A 47 18.68 -3.90 -21.47
CA GLU A 47 17.71 -4.72 -20.72
C GLU A 47 17.99 -4.74 -19.20
N ASP A 48 19.27 -4.76 -18.81
CA ASP A 48 19.66 -4.70 -17.40
C ASP A 48 19.30 -3.36 -16.76
N ASP A 49 19.41 -2.25 -17.52
CA ASP A 49 19.05 -0.90 -17.06
C ASP A 49 17.53 -0.69 -17.04
N LYS A 50 16.74 -1.33 -17.92
CA LYS A 50 15.29 -1.42 -17.71
C LYS A 50 14.95 -2.04 -16.35
N GLY A 51 15.79 -2.97 -15.88
CA GLY A 51 15.74 -3.49 -14.51
C GLY A 51 16.07 -2.46 -13.44
N ARG A 52 17.10 -1.63 -13.67
CA ARG A 52 17.57 -0.57 -12.75
C ARG A 52 16.65 0.65 -12.72
N PHE A 53 15.88 0.97 -13.76
CA PHE A 53 14.90 2.08 -13.79
C PHE A 53 13.95 2.09 -12.57
N LYS A 54 13.77 0.94 -11.93
CA LYS A 54 13.02 0.80 -10.67
C LYS A 54 13.60 1.64 -9.53
N TRP A 55 14.90 1.94 -9.50
CA TRP A 55 15.51 2.87 -8.56
C TRP A 55 15.19 4.33 -8.88
N ALA A 56 14.81 4.66 -10.11
CA ALA A 56 14.23 5.95 -10.45
C ALA A 56 12.70 5.99 -10.20
N GLY A 57 12.11 4.95 -9.61
CA GLY A 57 10.66 4.84 -9.42
C GLY A 57 9.88 4.44 -10.68
N VAL A 58 10.60 3.98 -11.71
CA VAL A 58 10.04 3.74 -13.05
C VAL A 58 9.95 2.25 -13.36
N TYR A 59 8.84 1.85 -13.98
CA TYR A 59 8.67 0.53 -14.59
C TYR A 59 8.25 0.69 -16.03
N GLU A 60 8.81 -0.12 -16.93
CA GLU A 60 8.19 -0.36 -18.23
C GLU A 60 6.78 -0.91 -18.00
N GLN A 61 5.78 -0.30 -18.65
CA GLN A 61 4.38 -0.71 -18.50
C GLN A 61 4.02 -1.83 -19.49
N LYS A 62 2.76 -2.25 -19.47
CA LYS A 62 2.15 -3.10 -20.50
C LYS A 62 1.22 -2.23 -21.37
N PRO A 63 1.19 -2.43 -22.70
CA PRO A 63 2.18 -3.15 -23.50
C PRO A 63 3.58 -2.53 -23.39
N LYS A 64 4.62 -3.29 -23.75
CA LYS A 64 6.03 -2.86 -23.70
C LYS A 64 6.40 -2.13 -25.00
N ASP A 65 5.84 -0.95 -25.18
CA ASP A 65 5.89 -0.18 -26.44
C ASP A 65 6.57 1.19 -26.28
N GLY A 66 7.44 1.33 -25.28
CA GLY A 66 8.14 2.59 -24.98
C GLY A 66 7.46 3.47 -23.93
N HIS A 67 6.32 3.05 -23.39
CA HIS A 67 5.67 3.73 -22.27
C HIS A 67 6.08 3.15 -20.91
N PHE A 68 5.99 4.01 -19.90
CA PHE A 68 6.42 3.73 -18.55
C PHE A 68 5.39 4.16 -17.51
N MET A 69 5.37 3.40 -16.42
CA MET A 69 4.77 3.77 -15.16
C MET A 69 5.82 4.48 -14.29
N MET A 70 5.45 5.58 -13.65
CA MET A 70 6.26 6.20 -12.59
C MET A 70 5.44 6.28 -11.31
N ARG A 71 6.09 6.03 -10.18
CA ARG A 71 5.52 6.17 -8.85
C ARG A 71 6.22 7.27 -8.07
N ILE A 72 5.44 8.15 -7.46
CA ILE A 72 5.95 9.26 -6.64
C ILE A 72 5.99 8.85 -5.16
N ARG A 73 7.04 9.23 -4.44
CA ARG A 73 7.11 9.05 -2.99
C ARG A 73 6.40 10.20 -2.29
N ILE A 74 5.47 9.86 -1.41
CA ILE A 74 4.74 10.82 -0.57
C ILE A 74 4.70 10.23 0.84
N ASN A 75 5.51 10.78 1.74
CA ASN A 75 5.64 10.29 3.11
C ASN A 75 4.32 10.46 3.85
N SER A 76 3.84 9.38 4.49
CA SER A 76 2.53 9.36 5.15
C SER A 76 1.35 9.80 4.26
N GLY A 77 1.55 9.86 2.94
CA GLY A 77 0.57 10.36 1.99
C GLY A 77 0.28 11.85 2.06
N ILE A 78 0.98 12.64 2.88
CA ILE A 78 0.72 14.06 3.10
C ILE A 78 1.44 14.87 2.03
N MET A 79 0.72 15.77 1.35
CA MET A 79 1.29 16.68 0.37
C MET A 79 0.61 18.05 0.43
N SER A 80 1.33 19.09 0.01
CA SER A 80 0.75 20.42 -0.15
C SER A 80 -0.09 20.56 -1.42
N ALA A 81 -0.95 21.58 -1.48
CA ALA A 81 -1.68 21.93 -2.69
C ALA A 81 -0.74 22.22 -3.87
N ALA A 82 0.40 22.88 -3.63
CA ALA A 82 1.41 23.13 -4.67
C ALA A 82 2.02 21.83 -5.22
N GLN A 83 2.30 20.86 -4.35
CA GLN A 83 2.72 19.52 -4.74
C GLN A 83 1.62 18.82 -5.55
N ALA A 84 0.37 18.87 -5.09
CA ALA A 84 -0.77 18.26 -5.77
C ALA A 84 -1.01 18.85 -7.17
N ARG A 85 -0.90 20.17 -7.35
CA ARG A 85 -0.97 20.83 -8.66
C ARG A 85 0.14 20.38 -9.59
N THR A 86 1.38 20.32 -9.10
CA THR A 86 2.52 19.84 -9.89
C THR A 86 2.32 18.41 -10.36
N LEU A 87 1.76 17.56 -9.50
CA LEU A 87 1.40 16.19 -9.86
C LEU A 87 0.28 16.13 -10.91
N ALA A 88 -0.76 16.97 -10.78
CA ALA A 88 -1.81 17.10 -11.80
C ALA A 88 -1.24 17.55 -13.16
N ASP A 89 -0.34 18.54 -13.16
CA ASP A 89 0.30 19.04 -14.38
C ASP A 89 1.14 17.96 -15.07
N ILE A 90 1.90 17.17 -14.31
CA ILE A 90 2.65 16.03 -14.85
C ILE A 90 1.70 15.01 -15.50
N ALA A 91 0.58 14.69 -14.86
CA ALA A 91 -0.40 13.76 -15.42
C ALA A 91 -1.01 14.31 -16.72
N GLU A 92 -1.37 15.59 -16.76
CA GLU A 92 -1.93 16.24 -17.95
C GLU A 92 -0.95 16.27 -19.12
N LEU A 93 0.30 16.68 -18.86
CA LEU A 93 1.34 16.85 -19.88
C LEU A 93 1.84 15.52 -20.43
N TYR A 94 2.03 14.52 -19.58
CA TYR A 94 2.77 13.30 -19.92
C TYR A 94 1.96 12.02 -19.71
N GLY A 95 0.98 12.05 -18.80
CA GLY A 95 0.27 10.85 -18.32
C GLY A 95 -1.13 10.64 -18.90
N ARG A 96 -1.52 11.43 -19.92
CA ARG A 96 -2.90 11.44 -20.48
C ARG A 96 -3.97 11.71 -19.41
N SER A 97 -3.64 12.60 -18.49
CA SER A 97 -4.42 12.97 -17.31
C SER A 97 -4.71 11.82 -16.33
N LEU A 98 -4.18 10.61 -16.52
CA LEU A 98 -4.49 9.46 -15.67
C LEU A 98 -3.64 9.47 -14.39
N MET A 99 -4.29 9.35 -13.23
CA MET A 99 -3.64 9.25 -11.93
C MET A 99 -4.26 8.12 -11.10
N ASP A 100 -3.42 7.32 -10.45
CA ASP A 100 -3.87 6.28 -9.53
C ASP A 100 -3.28 6.50 -8.12
N VAL A 101 -4.15 6.61 -7.11
CA VAL A 101 -3.78 6.52 -5.70
C VAL A 101 -3.49 5.06 -5.37
N THR A 102 -2.33 4.80 -4.79
CA THR A 102 -1.87 3.44 -4.51
C THR A 102 -2.15 3.03 -3.06
N THR A 103 -2.17 1.72 -2.82
CA THR A 103 -2.21 1.12 -1.47
C THR A 103 -0.91 1.30 -0.67
N ARG A 104 -0.13 2.34 -0.97
CA ARG A 104 1.09 2.80 -0.28
C ARG A 104 1.20 4.32 -0.27
N GLN A 105 0.07 5.04 -0.27
CA GLN A 105 0.02 6.50 -0.12
C GLN A 105 0.87 7.23 -1.16
N ALA A 106 0.80 6.76 -2.40
CA ALA A 106 1.56 7.32 -3.50
C ALA A 106 0.63 7.58 -4.68
N ILE A 107 1.06 8.49 -5.54
CA ILE A 107 0.48 8.69 -6.86
C ILE A 107 1.29 7.92 -7.89
N GLN A 108 0.58 7.29 -8.83
CA GLN A 108 1.17 6.55 -9.93
C GLN A 108 0.64 7.08 -11.26
N TYR A 109 1.56 7.28 -12.20
CA TYR A 109 1.29 7.64 -13.59
C TYR A 109 1.49 6.47 -14.53
N HIS A 110 0.89 6.56 -15.70
CA HIS A 110 1.12 5.68 -16.84
C HIS A 110 1.35 6.54 -18.09
N TRP A 111 1.71 5.91 -19.21
CA TRP A 111 1.91 6.58 -20.51
C TRP A 111 3.08 7.55 -20.60
N LEU A 112 3.98 7.57 -19.62
CA LEU A 112 5.16 8.41 -19.67
C LEU A 112 6.18 7.84 -20.66
N ARG A 113 7.00 8.68 -21.29
CA ARG A 113 8.10 8.24 -22.14
C ARG A 113 9.44 8.65 -21.55
N VAL A 114 10.51 7.99 -21.98
CA VAL A 114 11.84 8.21 -21.38
C VAL A 114 12.35 9.63 -21.62
N GLU A 115 11.99 10.23 -22.75
CA GLU A 115 12.33 11.58 -23.17
C GLU A 115 11.73 12.65 -22.22
N ASP A 116 10.61 12.32 -21.56
CA ASP A 116 9.88 13.24 -20.70
C ASP A 116 10.45 13.25 -19.25
N PHE A 117 11.23 12.24 -18.85
CA PHE A 117 11.70 12.08 -17.47
C PHE A 117 12.57 13.23 -16.94
N PRO A 118 13.49 13.85 -17.70
CA PRO A 118 14.27 14.98 -17.19
C PRO A 118 13.38 16.14 -16.71
N ASP A 119 12.35 16.50 -17.49
CA ASP A 119 11.45 17.58 -17.10
C ASP A 119 10.55 17.17 -15.93
N ILE A 120 10.06 15.92 -15.91
CA ILE A 120 9.29 15.39 -14.78
C ILE A 120 10.11 15.44 -13.49
N PHE A 121 11.39 15.01 -13.51
CA PHE A 121 12.25 15.07 -12.33
C PHE A 121 12.47 16.50 -11.85
N ASN A 122 12.73 17.44 -12.76
CA ASN A 122 12.90 18.85 -12.43
C ASN A 122 11.62 19.45 -11.81
N ARG A 123 10.43 19.15 -12.34
CA ARG A 123 9.15 19.60 -11.76
C ARG A 123 8.93 19.06 -10.35
N LEU A 124 9.21 17.78 -10.13
CA LEU A 124 9.07 17.15 -8.82
C LEU A 124 10.04 17.78 -7.81
N GLU A 125 11.30 17.99 -8.20
CA GLU A 125 12.33 18.60 -7.35
C GLU A 125 11.95 20.03 -6.93
N GLN A 126 11.36 20.83 -7.83
CA GLN A 126 10.90 22.20 -7.52
C GLN A 126 9.87 22.28 -6.38
N VAL A 127 9.17 21.17 -6.08
CA VAL A 127 8.21 21.08 -4.98
C VAL A 127 8.63 20.08 -3.90
N GLY A 128 9.90 19.66 -3.89
CA GLY A 128 10.46 18.75 -2.88
C GLY A 128 9.93 17.32 -2.95
N LEU A 129 9.45 16.87 -4.12
CA LEU A 129 9.02 15.49 -4.35
C LEU A 129 10.04 14.72 -5.19
N TYR A 130 10.05 13.39 -5.03
CA TYR A 130 10.93 12.50 -5.79
C TYR A 130 10.23 11.17 -6.10
N SER A 131 10.59 10.56 -7.23
CA SER A 131 10.21 9.17 -7.57
C SER A 131 11.28 8.14 -7.15
N TYR A 132 12.49 8.61 -6.83
CA TYR A 132 13.65 7.76 -6.56
C TYR A 132 13.38 6.77 -5.43
N GLU A 133 13.71 5.50 -5.64
CA GLU A 133 13.51 4.39 -4.71
C GLU A 133 12.05 4.15 -4.30
N ALA A 134 11.06 4.76 -4.98
CA ALA A 134 9.66 4.34 -4.85
C ALA A 134 9.47 2.86 -5.26
N CYS A 135 10.40 2.38 -6.08
CA CYS A 135 10.46 1.04 -6.64
C CYS A 135 11.86 0.42 -6.38
N GLY A 136 12.17 -0.75 -6.94
CA GLY A 136 13.51 -1.37 -6.79
C GLY A 136 13.68 -2.29 -5.58
N ASP A 137 14.92 -2.76 -5.40
CA ASP A 137 15.39 -3.61 -4.30
C ASP A 137 16.07 -2.74 -3.22
N CYS A 138 15.29 -1.80 -2.68
CA CYS A 138 15.68 -0.78 -1.70
C CYS A 138 14.45 -0.40 -0.82
N PRO A 139 14.61 0.47 0.20
CA PRO A 139 13.51 0.99 1.00
C PRO A 139 12.49 1.77 0.16
N ARG A 140 11.22 1.36 0.25
CA ARG A 140 10.10 2.06 -0.39
C ARG A 140 9.65 3.27 0.45
N THR A 141 8.71 4.06 -0.09
CA THR A 141 7.99 5.09 0.65
C THR A 141 7.55 4.57 2.01
N ILE A 142 7.84 5.34 3.06
CA ILE A 142 7.44 5.03 4.42
C ILE A 142 5.97 5.44 4.55
N VAL A 143 5.13 4.47 4.88
CA VAL A 143 3.70 4.72 5.05
C VAL A 143 3.43 5.07 6.51
N GLY A 144 2.43 5.91 6.76
CA GLY A 144 2.11 6.37 8.10
C GLY A 144 0.61 6.60 8.27
N ASN A 145 0.23 7.20 9.40
CA ASN A 145 -1.13 7.64 9.61
C ASN A 145 -1.46 8.78 8.63
N PRO A 146 -2.43 8.65 7.70
CA PRO A 146 -2.83 9.78 6.85
C PRO A 146 -3.30 10.97 7.69
N LEU A 147 -3.82 10.74 8.89
CA LEU A 147 -4.27 11.81 9.79
C LEU A 147 -3.20 12.32 10.75
N ALA A 148 -1.91 12.00 10.52
CA ALA A 148 -0.82 12.45 11.39
C ALA A 148 -0.89 13.97 11.67
N GLY A 149 -0.82 14.34 12.95
CA GLY A 149 -0.89 15.73 13.40
C GLY A 149 -2.30 16.30 13.57
N ILE A 150 -3.35 15.63 13.08
CA ILE A 150 -4.75 16.07 13.22
C ILE A 150 -5.66 14.98 13.83
N ASP A 151 -5.16 13.76 13.96
CA ASP A 151 -5.93 12.59 14.41
C ASP A 151 -6.25 12.68 15.91
N PRO A 152 -7.52 12.64 16.33
CA PRO A 152 -7.86 12.57 17.74
C PRO A 152 -7.42 11.26 18.43
N ASN A 153 -7.02 10.24 17.67
CA ASN A 153 -6.68 8.91 18.16
C ASN A 153 -5.16 8.60 18.08
N GLU A 154 -4.32 9.59 17.78
CA GLU A 154 -2.87 9.42 17.81
C GLU A 154 -2.28 9.82 19.16
N LEU A 155 -1.25 9.08 19.61
CA LEU A 155 -0.52 9.41 20.84
C LEU A 155 0.45 10.59 20.62
N MET A 156 0.93 10.76 19.39
CA MET A 156 1.82 11.82 18.96
C MET A 156 1.77 11.98 17.45
N ASP A 157 2.17 13.16 16.96
CA ASP A 157 2.39 13.37 15.53
C ASP A 157 3.70 12.68 15.10
N THR A 158 3.63 11.81 14.10
CA THR A 158 4.79 11.06 13.59
C THR A 158 5.40 11.67 12.31
N THR A 159 4.95 12.85 11.87
CA THR A 159 5.36 13.46 10.60
C THR A 159 6.87 13.67 10.52
N ASP A 160 7.46 14.33 11.51
CA ASP A 160 8.91 14.60 11.54
C ASP A 160 9.73 13.31 11.60
N LEU A 161 9.25 12.33 12.36
CA LEU A 161 9.91 11.05 12.49
C LEU A 161 9.90 10.25 11.17
N VAL A 162 8.78 10.27 10.44
CA VAL A 162 8.71 9.64 9.11
C VAL A 162 9.67 10.32 8.13
N ASN A 163 9.76 11.64 8.17
CA ASN A 163 10.67 12.40 7.31
C ASN A 163 12.14 12.11 7.66
N GLU A 164 12.50 12.09 8.95
CA GLU A 164 13.85 11.73 9.41
C GLU A 164 14.28 10.35 8.89
N VAL A 165 13.42 9.34 9.03
CA VAL A 165 13.73 7.99 8.54
C VAL A 165 13.79 7.96 7.01
N ASN A 166 12.91 8.68 6.31
CA ASN A 166 12.95 8.76 4.85
C ASN A 166 14.24 9.41 4.36
N ASP A 167 14.62 10.55 4.93
CA ASP A 167 15.76 11.35 4.49
C ASP A 167 17.09 10.63 4.75
N PHE A 168 17.16 9.81 5.80
CA PHE A 168 18.30 8.95 6.04
C PHE A 168 18.47 7.85 4.97
N PHE A 169 17.36 7.23 4.52
CA PHE A 169 17.43 6.10 3.58
C PHE A 169 17.44 6.53 2.11
N LEU A 170 16.80 7.65 1.78
CA LEU A 170 16.65 8.13 0.41
C LEU A 170 18.02 8.50 -0.17
N LEU A 171 18.33 7.94 -1.34
CA LEU A 171 19.60 8.06 -2.05
C LEU A 171 20.83 7.58 -1.25
N ASN A 172 20.62 6.87 -0.15
CA ASN A 172 21.69 6.34 0.67
C ASN A 172 22.22 5.02 0.08
N ARG A 173 23.45 5.07 -0.45
CA ARG A 173 24.11 3.91 -1.09
C ARG A 173 24.38 2.74 -0.13
N ASP A 174 24.29 2.94 1.18
CA ASP A 174 24.38 1.83 2.13
C ASP A 174 23.16 0.91 2.08
N PHE A 175 22.05 1.40 1.54
CA PHE A 175 20.75 0.72 1.53
C PHE A 175 20.08 0.69 0.14
N SER A 176 20.77 1.14 -0.91
CA SER A 176 20.30 1.05 -2.30
C SER A 176 20.30 -0.40 -2.84
N ASN A 177 21.07 -1.33 -2.25
CA ASN A 177 21.16 -2.73 -2.69
C ASN A 177 20.75 -3.72 -1.59
N LEU A 178 19.44 -3.85 -1.39
CA LEU A 178 18.84 -4.86 -0.53
C LEU A 178 18.54 -6.16 -1.31
N PRO A 179 18.30 -7.30 -0.63
CA PRO A 179 17.92 -8.55 -1.30
C PRO A 179 16.62 -8.42 -2.11
N ARG A 180 15.67 -7.61 -1.61
CA ARG A 180 14.42 -7.30 -2.30
C ARG A 180 13.82 -5.99 -1.74
N LYS A 181 12.72 -5.51 -2.35
CA LYS A 181 11.92 -4.39 -1.83
C LYS A 181 11.68 -4.45 -0.32
N TYR A 182 11.89 -3.34 0.37
CA TYR A 182 11.76 -3.20 1.82
C TYR A 182 10.72 -2.13 2.15
N LYS A 183 9.71 -2.48 2.96
CA LYS A 183 8.57 -1.63 3.27
C LYS A 183 8.56 -1.32 4.76
N MET A 184 8.50 -0.03 5.08
CA MET A 184 8.35 0.45 6.44
C MET A 184 6.98 1.09 6.66
N SER A 185 6.52 1.07 7.92
CA SER A 185 5.38 1.87 8.38
C SER A 185 5.61 2.45 9.78
N ILE A 186 5.27 3.72 10.01
CA ILE A 186 5.40 4.38 11.32
C ILE A 186 4.07 5.06 11.63
N SER A 187 3.44 4.69 12.75
CA SER A 187 2.16 5.27 13.15
C SER A 187 2.01 5.23 14.66
N ALA A 188 1.53 6.34 15.24
CA ALA A 188 1.15 6.43 16.65
C ALA A 188 -0.38 6.38 16.86
N ASN A 189 -1.15 6.07 15.83
CA ASN A 189 -2.60 5.87 15.91
C ASN A 189 -2.96 4.49 16.48
N ILE A 190 -3.94 4.46 17.40
CA ILE A 190 -4.39 3.24 18.12
C ILE A 190 -5.20 2.25 17.26
N TYR A 191 -5.62 2.65 16.06
CA TYR A 191 -6.39 1.85 15.10
C TYR A 191 -5.55 1.38 13.89
N ASN A 192 -4.21 1.33 14.04
CA ASN A 192 -3.30 0.71 13.07
C ASN A 192 -3.53 1.16 11.61
N ASN A 193 -3.67 2.46 11.39
CA ASN A 193 -3.95 3.03 10.05
C ASN A 193 -2.83 2.77 9.02
N ALA A 194 -1.62 2.39 9.47
CA ALA A 194 -0.47 2.14 8.60
C ALA A 194 -0.22 0.65 8.25
N HIS A 195 -1.15 -0.24 8.64
CA HIS A 195 -1.15 -1.68 8.29
C HIS A 195 0.14 -2.39 8.75
N ALA A 196 0.51 -2.24 10.03
CA ALA A 196 1.80 -2.65 10.57
C ALA A 196 2.19 -4.10 10.23
N GLU A 197 1.25 -5.03 10.30
CA GLU A 197 1.47 -6.47 10.20
C GLU A 197 1.88 -6.94 8.80
N ILE A 198 1.78 -6.09 7.78
CA ILE A 198 2.10 -6.44 6.39
C ILE A 198 3.31 -5.69 5.81
N ASN A 199 4.02 -4.93 6.65
CA ASN A 199 5.27 -4.25 6.31
C ASN A 199 6.49 -5.07 6.78
N ASP A 200 7.65 -4.86 6.15
CA ASP A 200 8.88 -5.57 6.53
C ASP A 200 9.36 -5.10 7.93
N LEU A 201 9.17 -3.81 8.23
CA LEU A 201 9.33 -3.22 9.56
C LEU A 201 8.16 -2.26 9.83
N ALA A 202 7.60 -2.29 11.03
CA ALA A 202 6.54 -1.38 11.44
C ALA A 202 6.69 -0.92 12.88
N PHE A 203 6.22 0.28 13.18
CA PHE A 203 6.14 0.85 14.52
C PHE A 203 4.68 1.18 14.86
N THR A 204 4.21 0.66 16.00
CA THR A 204 2.84 0.85 16.52
C THR A 204 2.88 1.50 17.91
N PRO A 205 1.88 2.30 18.31
CA PRO A 205 1.93 3.07 19.55
C PRO A 205 2.01 2.19 20.79
N ALA A 206 2.86 2.59 21.74
CA ALA A 206 3.00 1.95 23.04
C ALA A 206 3.30 2.99 24.12
N VAL A 207 3.08 2.64 25.37
CA VAL A 207 3.56 3.41 26.53
C VAL A 207 4.32 2.52 27.50
N LYS A 208 5.29 3.06 28.23
CA LYS A 208 6.03 2.34 29.26
C LYS A 208 6.38 3.27 30.40
N ILE A 209 6.28 2.78 31.64
CA ILE A 209 6.83 3.48 32.79
C ILE A 209 8.36 3.29 32.80
N ILE A 210 9.10 4.39 32.73
CA ILE A 210 10.56 4.43 32.84
C ILE A 210 10.91 5.53 33.84
N ASP A 211 11.69 5.18 34.87
CA ASP A 211 12.07 6.11 35.94
C ASP A 211 10.85 6.82 36.58
N ASP A 212 9.79 6.05 36.83
CA ASP A 212 8.49 6.48 37.37
C ASP A 212 7.68 7.46 36.49
N GLU A 213 8.11 7.71 35.25
CA GLU A 213 7.39 8.53 34.26
C GLU A 213 6.78 7.68 33.14
N GLU A 214 5.56 8.01 32.72
CA GLU A 214 4.94 7.40 31.54
C GLU A 214 5.58 7.96 30.26
N VAL A 215 6.28 7.11 29.53
CA VAL A 215 6.94 7.45 28.27
C VAL A 215 6.11 6.90 27.11
N ILE A 216 5.76 7.77 26.17
CA ILE A 216 5.15 7.39 24.89
C ILE A 216 6.26 6.89 23.95
N GLY A 217 6.01 5.80 23.26
CA GLY A 217 6.93 5.23 22.29
C GLY A 217 6.24 4.22 21.38
N PHE A 218 7.00 3.19 20.98
CA PHE A 218 6.56 2.22 20.00
C PHE A 218 6.91 0.78 20.38
N HIS A 219 6.11 -0.16 19.88
CA HIS A 219 6.56 -1.53 19.62
C HIS A 219 7.02 -1.62 18.16
N ALA A 220 8.08 -2.40 17.90
CA ALA A 220 8.48 -2.76 16.54
C ALA A 220 7.93 -4.13 16.13
N HIS A 221 7.48 -4.24 14.88
CA HIS A 221 7.09 -5.48 14.23
C HIS A 221 7.99 -5.73 13.02
N VAL A 222 8.41 -6.98 12.80
CA VAL A 222 9.31 -7.34 11.70
C VAL A 222 8.80 -8.54 10.90
N GLY A 223 9.08 -8.55 9.60
CA GLY A 223 8.86 -9.73 8.76
C GLY A 223 7.43 -9.89 8.22
N GLY A 224 6.68 -8.80 8.05
CA GLY A 224 5.39 -8.84 7.38
C GLY A 224 5.52 -8.88 5.85
N GLY A 225 4.47 -9.37 5.20
CA GLY A 225 4.27 -9.16 3.77
C GLY A 225 3.40 -10.20 3.08
N LEU A 226 2.61 -9.72 2.12
CA LEU A 226 1.56 -10.47 1.43
C LEU A 226 2.11 -11.42 0.34
N SER A 227 2.05 -11.06 -0.95
CA SER A 227 2.48 -11.94 -2.06
C SER A 227 1.88 -13.36 -1.98
N ALA A 228 2.46 -14.33 -2.70
CA ALA A 228 1.94 -15.70 -2.78
C ALA A 228 2.04 -16.48 -1.45
N LYS A 229 3.06 -16.20 -0.62
CA LYS A 229 3.26 -16.81 0.70
C LYS A 229 3.16 -15.73 1.79
N PRO A 230 1.96 -15.35 2.24
CA PRO A 230 1.79 -14.24 3.17
C PRO A 230 2.33 -14.58 4.56
N HIS A 231 2.93 -13.60 5.24
CA HIS A 231 3.39 -13.67 6.63
C HIS A 231 2.95 -12.39 7.34
N LEU A 232 2.44 -12.53 8.57
CA LEU A 232 2.21 -11.40 9.46
C LEU A 232 3.54 -11.05 10.14
N ALA A 233 3.78 -9.75 10.33
CA ALA A 233 4.93 -9.27 11.08
C ALA A 233 4.84 -9.74 12.54
N GLN A 234 5.99 -10.05 13.13
CA GLN A 234 6.12 -10.50 14.51
C GLN A 234 6.68 -9.36 15.36
N LYS A 235 6.13 -9.18 16.57
CA LYS A 235 6.57 -8.13 17.49
C LYS A 235 7.92 -8.50 18.11
N LEU A 236 8.84 -7.54 18.15
CA LEU A 236 10.05 -7.62 18.95
C LEU A 236 9.72 -7.33 20.43
N ASP A 237 10.45 -7.96 21.35
CA ASP A 237 10.38 -7.65 22.78
C ASP A 237 11.20 -6.40 23.11
N MET A 238 10.81 -5.26 22.53
CA MET A 238 11.53 -3.98 22.64
C MET A 238 10.54 -2.82 22.74
N PHE A 239 10.77 -1.92 23.70
CA PHE A 239 10.14 -0.60 23.75
C PHE A 239 11.09 0.44 23.17
N ILE A 240 10.60 1.21 22.20
CA ILE A 240 11.41 2.11 21.37
C ILE A 240 10.89 3.53 21.58
N ARG A 241 11.74 4.42 22.06
CA ARG A 241 11.40 5.84 22.17
C ARG A 241 11.43 6.51 20.79
N PRO A 242 10.71 7.63 20.58
CA PRO A 242 10.67 8.31 19.28
C PRO A 242 12.07 8.57 18.69
N GLU A 243 13.01 9.06 19.50
CA GLU A 243 14.39 9.36 19.10
C GLU A 243 15.22 8.12 18.74
N GLU A 244 14.74 6.91 19.02
CA GLU A 244 15.43 5.65 18.74
C GLU A 244 14.90 4.93 17.49
N VAL A 245 13.80 5.41 16.89
CA VAL A 245 13.16 4.75 15.75
C VAL A 245 14.10 4.65 14.55
N LEU A 246 14.83 5.73 14.23
CA LEU A 246 15.83 5.71 13.16
C LEU A 246 16.90 4.65 13.42
N LYS A 247 17.43 4.59 14.65
CA LYS A 247 18.44 3.62 15.06
C LYS A 247 17.97 2.17 14.86
N VAL A 248 16.72 1.87 15.23
CA VAL A 248 16.11 0.55 15.01
C VAL A 248 15.91 0.28 13.52
N ALA A 249 15.42 1.26 12.74
CA ALA A 249 15.23 1.10 11.31
C ALA A 249 16.54 0.80 10.57
N ILE A 250 17.63 1.49 10.92
CA ILE A 250 18.98 1.23 10.41
C ILE A 250 19.40 -0.21 10.74
N GLY A 251 19.27 -0.63 12.00
CA GLY A 251 19.67 -1.96 12.44
C GLY A 251 18.93 -3.09 11.73
N VAL A 252 17.59 -3.01 11.65
CA VAL A 252 16.78 -4.01 10.96
C VAL A 252 17.09 -4.05 9.46
N THR A 253 17.27 -2.89 8.82
CA THR A 253 17.58 -2.83 7.38
C THR A 253 18.99 -3.37 7.10
N THR A 254 19.95 -3.13 8.00
CA THR A 254 21.31 -3.68 7.94
C THR A 254 21.29 -5.20 8.04
N LEU A 255 20.58 -5.76 9.01
CA LEU A 255 20.42 -7.21 9.12
C LEU A 255 19.79 -7.81 7.85
N PHE A 256 18.79 -7.14 7.28
CA PHE A 256 18.19 -7.59 6.03
C PHE A 256 19.17 -7.52 4.84
N ARG A 257 19.92 -6.42 4.72
CA ARG A 257 20.94 -6.23 3.67
C ARG A 257 21.95 -7.37 3.68
N ASP A 258 22.47 -7.67 4.86
CA ASP A 258 23.63 -8.54 5.06
C ASP A 258 23.26 -10.03 5.09
N ASN A 259 22.08 -10.37 5.60
CA ASN A 259 21.69 -11.76 5.86
C ASN A 259 20.46 -12.22 5.07
N GLY A 260 19.75 -11.33 4.39
CA GLY A 260 18.57 -11.70 3.62
C GLY A 260 18.92 -12.56 2.40
N PHE A 261 18.06 -13.53 2.11
CA PHE A 261 18.30 -14.48 1.02
C PHE A 261 18.32 -13.81 -0.35
N ARG A 262 19.32 -14.16 -1.17
CA ARG A 262 19.53 -13.58 -2.50
C ARG A 262 19.51 -14.62 -3.63
N GLU A 263 19.32 -15.90 -3.33
CA GLU A 263 19.34 -16.99 -4.32
C GLU A 263 18.09 -17.02 -5.19
N LYS A 264 16.91 -16.81 -4.58
CA LYS A 264 15.61 -16.91 -5.26
C LYS A 264 14.80 -15.64 -5.01
N ARG A 265 14.50 -14.88 -6.07
CA ARG A 265 13.79 -13.58 -5.95
C ARG A 265 12.42 -13.67 -5.27
N HIS A 266 11.72 -14.80 -5.39
CA HIS A 266 10.42 -15.03 -4.73
C HIS A 266 10.56 -15.42 -3.24
N HIS A 267 11.80 -15.70 -2.79
CA HIS A 267 12.19 -16.08 -1.43
C HIS A 267 13.19 -15.07 -0.83
N ALA A 268 13.20 -13.81 -1.30
CA ALA A 268 14.22 -12.82 -0.94
C ALA A 268 13.73 -11.68 -0.03
N ARG A 269 12.52 -11.80 0.56
CA ARG A 269 11.93 -10.77 1.45
C ARG A 269 12.28 -11.04 2.91
N LEU A 270 12.38 -9.98 3.73
CA LEU A 270 12.72 -10.07 5.16
C LEU A 270 11.85 -11.10 5.91
N LYS A 271 10.56 -11.21 5.57
CA LYS A 271 9.65 -12.21 6.15
C LYS A 271 10.18 -13.65 6.15
N PHE A 272 10.97 -14.03 5.14
CA PHE A 272 11.53 -15.37 5.07
C PHE A 272 12.78 -15.53 5.93
N LEU A 273 13.57 -14.47 6.09
CA LEU A 273 14.66 -14.45 7.06
C LEU A 273 14.11 -14.57 8.48
N ILE A 274 13.07 -13.80 8.81
CA ILE A 274 12.38 -13.89 10.11
C ILE A 274 11.80 -15.29 10.32
N ALA A 275 11.16 -15.88 9.30
CA ALA A 275 10.63 -17.25 9.40
C ALA A 275 11.74 -18.30 9.58
N ALA A 276 12.93 -18.09 9.02
CA ALA A 276 14.05 -19.02 9.13
C ALA A 276 14.81 -18.89 10.45
N TRP A 277 15.00 -17.66 10.96
CA TRP A 277 15.75 -17.41 12.19
C TRP A 277 14.88 -17.51 13.45
N GLY A 278 13.60 -17.17 13.35
CA GLY A 278 12.76 -16.88 14.50
C GLY A 278 12.98 -15.44 15.02
N VAL A 279 11.93 -14.86 15.58
CA VAL A 279 11.92 -13.45 16.02
C VAL A 279 12.90 -13.19 17.17
N GLU A 280 13.06 -14.13 18.09
CA GLU A 280 13.99 -14.01 19.23
C GLU A 280 15.46 -13.99 18.78
N ALA A 281 15.85 -14.91 17.88
CA ALA A 281 17.20 -14.92 17.34
C ALA A 281 17.49 -13.66 16.52
N PHE A 282 16.50 -13.17 15.76
CA PHE A 282 16.61 -11.91 15.04
C PHE A 282 16.80 -10.73 16.00
N GLN A 283 16.03 -10.65 17.09
CA GLN A 283 16.17 -9.61 18.10
C GLN A 283 17.57 -9.63 18.74
N ASN A 284 18.08 -10.81 19.12
CA ASN A 284 19.43 -10.91 19.69
C ASN A 284 20.50 -10.35 18.76
N ARG A 285 20.42 -10.65 17.45
CA ARG A 285 21.33 -10.09 16.44
C ARG A 285 21.16 -8.58 16.25
N LEU A 286 19.93 -8.08 16.40
CA LEU A 286 19.67 -6.66 16.34
C LEU A 286 20.31 -5.96 17.54
N GLU A 287 20.12 -6.46 18.75
CA GLU A 287 20.72 -5.90 19.97
C GLU A 287 22.25 -5.98 19.98
N GLU A 288 22.86 -7.01 19.35
CA GLU A 288 24.31 -7.06 19.11
C GLU A 288 24.80 -5.87 18.27
N LEU A 289 23.99 -5.39 17.31
CA LEU A 289 24.33 -4.31 16.40
C LEU A 289 24.02 -2.92 16.97
N ILE A 290 22.87 -2.76 17.63
CA ILE A 290 22.36 -1.44 18.05
C ILE A 290 22.27 -1.26 19.58
N GLY A 291 22.68 -2.27 20.35
CA GLY A 291 22.55 -2.27 21.81
C GLY A 291 21.17 -2.70 22.29
N LYS A 292 21.06 -2.93 23.60
CA LYS A 292 19.84 -3.41 24.25
C LYS A 292 18.81 -2.30 24.45
N PHE A 293 17.54 -2.70 24.45
CA PHE A 293 16.40 -1.84 24.74
C PHE A 293 15.62 -2.39 25.93
N PRO A 294 14.81 -1.57 26.60
CA PRO A 294 13.81 -2.08 27.53
C PRO A 294 12.86 -3.05 26.81
N THR A 295 12.35 -4.04 27.55
CA THR A 295 11.27 -4.92 27.04
C THR A 295 10.04 -4.10 26.65
N ARG A 296 9.05 -4.73 25.99
CA ARG A 296 7.84 -4.01 25.52
C ARG A 296 7.12 -3.27 26.65
N GLY A 297 6.51 -2.14 26.28
CA GLY A 297 5.53 -1.44 27.10
C GLY A 297 4.11 -1.99 26.91
N GLU A 298 3.13 -1.31 27.47
CA GLU A 298 1.71 -1.52 27.18
C GLU A 298 1.43 -1.19 25.70
N ASP A 299 0.77 -2.11 25.00
CA ASP A 299 0.33 -1.92 23.61
C ASP A 299 -0.91 -1.02 23.59
N LYS A 300 -0.88 0.06 22.82
CA LYS A 300 -2.03 0.96 22.68
C LYS A 300 -2.86 0.68 21.43
N THR A 301 -2.49 -0.33 20.65
CA THR A 301 -3.28 -0.75 19.47
C THR A 301 -4.55 -1.47 19.91
N VAL A 302 -5.72 -0.86 19.68
CA VAL A 302 -7.02 -1.40 20.09
C VAL A 302 -7.86 -1.96 18.94
N GLY A 303 -7.50 -1.66 17.68
CA GLY A 303 -8.29 -2.07 16.53
C GLY A 303 -7.62 -1.82 15.19
N TRP A 304 -8.40 -1.96 14.11
CA TRP A 304 -7.98 -1.65 12.75
C TRP A 304 -9.13 -1.00 11.96
N GLN A 305 -8.89 0.19 11.40
CA GLN A 305 -9.89 0.93 10.61
C GLN A 305 -9.59 0.99 9.11
N ALA A 306 -8.47 0.42 8.66
CA ALA A 306 -8.06 0.34 7.24
C ALA A 306 -7.95 1.68 6.49
N ALA A 307 -7.95 2.82 7.18
CA ALA A 307 -7.74 4.15 6.61
C ALA A 307 -8.67 4.51 5.41
N TYR A 308 -9.96 4.17 5.49
CA TYR A 308 -10.95 4.61 4.49
C TYR A 308 -11.41 6.07 4.70
N PHE A 309 -11.70 6.43 5.97
CA PHE A 309 -12.02 7.78 6.45
C PHE A 309 -13.19 8.52 5.77
N ASP A 310 -14.07 7.83 5.06
CA ASP A 310 -15.18 8.45 4.35
C ASP A 310 -16.01 9.36 5.28
N GLY A 311 -16.37 10.56 4.80
CA GLY A 311 -17.25 11.49 5.50
C GLY A 311 -16.53 12.71 6.06
N VAL A 312 -17.29 13.51 6.80
CA VAL A 312 -16.83 14.72 7.49
C VAL A 312 -16.60 14.39 8.95
N HIS A 313 -15.41 14.69 9.46
CA HIS A 313 -15.00 14.31 10.81
C HIS A 313 -14.25 15.44 11.51
N PRO A 314 -14.42 15.61 12.84
CA PRO A 314 -13.66 16.59 13.59
C PRO A 314 -12.19 16.18 13.66
N GLN A 315 -11.30 17.17 13.58
CA GLN A 315 -9.90 17.02 13.94
C GLN A 315 -9.71 17.16 15.45
N LYS A 316 -8.52 16.84 15.95
CA LYS A 316 -8.16 17.14 17.34
C LYS A 316 -8.07 18.65 17.62
N GLN A 317 -7.84 19.48 16.59
CA GLN A 317 -7.91 20.94 16.68
C GLN A 317 -9.37 21.39 16.71
N SER A 318 -9.74 22.18 17.72
CA SER A 318 -11.13 22.65 17.89
C SER A 318 -11.60 23.48 16.69
N GLY A 319 -12.82 23.19 16.21
CA GLY A 319 -13.47 23.89 15.10
C GLY A 319 -12.96 23.52 13.70
N LEU A 320 -11.97 22.64 13.60
CA LEU A 320 -11.44 22.14 12.33
C LEU A 320 -11.89 20.71 12.05
N PHE A 321 -12.09 20.42 10.78
CA PHE A 321 -12.59 19.15 10.26
C PHE A 321 -11.69 18.65 9.15
N TYR A 322 -11.67 17.33 8.98
CA TYR A 322 -11.19 16.67 7.78
C TYR A 322 -12.34 16.02 7.02
N ILE A 323 -12.22 15.97 5.71
CA ILE A 323 -13.20 15.33 4.83
C ILE A 323 -12.49 14.21 4.07
N GLY A 324 -12.83 12.96 4.38
CA GLY A 324 -12.34 11.81 3.64
C GLY A 324 -13.23 11.53 2.43
N LEU A 325 -12.58 11.45 1.27
CA LEU A 325 -13.21 11.36 -0.04
C LEU A 325 -12.88 10.01 -0.66
N ASN A 326 -13.92 9.26 -1.03
CA ASN A 326 -13.74 8.03 -1.78
C ASN A 326 -13.28 8.36 -3.19
N VAL A 327 -12.15 7.78 -3.59
CA VAL A 327 -11.71 7.78 -4.98
C VAL A 327 -12.08 6.40 -5.54
N PRO A 328 -13.11 6.28 -6.39
CA PRO A 328 -13.52 4.99 -6.93
C PRO A 328 -12.31 4.24 -7.51
N ILE A 329 -12.08 3.01 -7.01
CA ILE A 329 -10.95 2.14 -7.36
C ILE A 329 -9.56 2.81 -7.35
N GLY A 330 -9.42 3.90 -6.59
CA GLY A 330 -8.21 4.72 -6.51
C GLY A 330 -7.86 5.48 -7.78
N ARG A 331 -8.77 5.66 -8.74
CA ARG A 331 -8.51 6.32 -10.04
C ARG A 331 -9.17 7.70 -10.13
N LEU A 332 -8.37 8.68 -10.54
CA LEU A 332 -8.80 10.05 -10.79
C LEU A 332 -8.04 10.65 -11.97
N ASP A 333 -8.50 11.81 -12.44
CA ASP A 333 -7.81 12.58 -13.46
C ASP A 333 -7.12 13.85 -12.91
N SER A 334 -6.28 14.48 -13.74
CA SER A 334 -5.55 15.70 -13.39
C SER A 334 -6.45 16.88 -13.04
N HIS A 335 -7.60 17.03 -13.70
CA HIS A 335 -8.52 18.14 -13.47
C HIS A 335 -9.22 17.99 -12.12
N GLU A 336 -9.62 16.78 -11.76
CA GLU A 336 -10.17 16.47 -10.44
C GLU A 336 -9.14 16.69 -9.35
N PHE A 337 -7.91 16.21 -9.55
CA PHE A 337 -6.85 16.39 -8.56
C PHE A 337 -6.50 17.87 -8.35
N ARG A 338 -6.51 18.67 -9.43
CA ARG A 338 -6.32 20.11 -9.37
C ARG A 338 -7.44 20.81 -8.59
N GLN A 339 -8.70 20.47 -8.82
CA GLN A 339 -9.83 21.00 -8.04
C GLN A 339 -9.73 20.65 -6.55
N LEU A 340 -9.25 19.44 -6.22
CA LEU A 340 -9.00 19.09 -4.82
C LEU A 340 -7.88 19.94 -4.22
N ALA A 341 -6.85 20.27 -5.01
CA ALA A 341 -5.77 21.15 -4.58
C ALA A 341 -6.25 22.60 -4.35
N ASP A 342 -7.09 23.10 -5.26
CA ASP A 342 -7.81 24.37 -5.08
C ASP A 342 -8.62 24.37 -3.78
N ALA A 343 -9.37 23.30 -3.52
CA ALA A 343 -10.19 23.18 -2.33
C ALA A 343 -9.36 23.17 -1.04
N ALA A 344 -8.25 22.44 -1.01
CA ALA A 344 -7.35 22.38 0.14
C ALA A 344 -6.75 23.75 0.46
N GLU A 345 -6.32 24.50 -0.56
CA GLU A 345 -5.72 25.83 -0.41
C GLU A 345 -6.76 26.90 -0.03
N GLN A 346 -7.96 26.83 -0.60
CA GLN A 346 -8.99 27.84 -0.39
C GLN A 346 -9.74 27.67 0.94
N TYR A 347 -10.06 26.43 1.33
CA TYR A 347 -10.96 26.16 2.44
C TYR A 347 -10.30 25.44 3.63
N GLY A 348 -9.07 24.96 3.48
CA GLY A 348 -8.39 24.11 4.46
C GLY A 348 -7.03 24.65 4.90
N ASP A 349 -6.14 23.73 5.30
CA ASP A 349 -4.76 24.02 5.67
C ASP A 349 -3.77 23.96 4.50
N GLY A 350 -4.26 23.90 3.26
CA GLY A 350 -3.43 23.76 2.07
C GLY A 350 -2.82 22.36 1.88
N LEU A 351 -3.28 21.35 2.64
CA LEU A 351 -2.80 19.97 2.54
C LEU A 351 -3.87 19.03 1.97
N LEU A 352 -3.39 18.01 1.24
CA LEU A 352 -4.18 16.84 0.84
C LEU A 352 -3.44 15.59 1.26
N ARG A 353 -4.18 14.54 1.56
CA ARG A 353 -3.60 13.31 2.10
C ARG A 353 -4.11 12.07 1.40
N THR A 354 -3.22 11.20 0.93
CA THR A 354 -3.60 9.91 0.35
C THR A 354 -3.61 8.81 1.41
N THR A 355 -4.49 7.82 1.24
CA THR A 355 -4.64 6.73 2.21
C THR A 355 -4.22 5.37 1.66
N MET A 356 -4.05 4.40 2.57
CA MET A 356 -3.73 3.00 2.23
C MET A 356 -4.86 2.30 1.47
N SER A 357 -6.08 2.82 1.57
CA SER A 357 -7.28 2.33 0.89
C SER A 357 -7.58 3.09 -0.39
N GLN A 358 -6.58 3.78 -0.94
CA GLN A 358 -6.64 4.48 -2.22
C GLN A 358 -7.55 5.71 -2.25
N ASN A 359 -7.84 6.31 -1.08
CA ASN A 359 -8.67 7.51 -0.95
C ASN A 359 -7.83 8.77 -0.78
N ILE A 360 -8.51 9.93 -0.80
CA ILE A 360 -7.94 11.26 -0.52
C ILE A 360 -8.65 11.86 0.70
N VAL A 361 -7.94 12.66 1.49
CA VAL A 361 -8.48 13.43 2.62
C VAL A 361 -8.12 14.90 2.42
N LEU A 362 -9.11 15.79 2.57
CA LEU A 362 -8.92 17.24 2.71
C LEU A 362 -8.89 17.58 4.20
N THR A 363 -8.00 18.48 4.62
CA THR A 363 -7.76 18.78 6.04
C THR A 363 -7.81 20.26 6.36
N GLY A 364 -7.92 20.56 7.65
CA GLY A 364 -7.89 21.91 8.19
C GLY A 364 -9.12 22.75 7.85
N ILE A 365 -10.25 22.12 7.49
CA ILE A 365 -11.44 22.83 7.03
C ILE A 365 -12.22 23.36 8.25
N PRO A 366 -12.39 24.69 8.39
CA PRO A 366 -13.25 25.23 9.43
C PRO A 366 -14.70 24.79 9.25
N GLU A 367 -15.41 24.56 10.36
CA GLU A 367 -16.81 24.11 10.35
C GLU A 367 -17.72 24.91 9.39
N TYR A 368 -17.53 26.24 9.35
CA TYR A 368 -18.34 27.13 8.54
C TYR A 368 -18.09 27.04 7.02
N HIS A 369 -17.02 26.38 6.58
CA HIS A 369 -16.73 26.12 5.16
C HIS A 369 -17.22 24.73 4.69
N ILE A 370 -17.72 23.88 5.58
CA ILE A 370 -18.09 22.49 5.23
C ILE A 370 -19.10 22.44 4.10
N ASP A 371 -20.20 23.19 4.19
CA ASP A 371 -21.26 23.18 3.17
C ASP A 371 -20.74 23.67 1.80
N GLU A 372 -19.85 24.66 1.79
CA GLU A 372 -19.22 25.19 0.58
C GLU A 372 -18.32 24.14 -0.08
N VAL A 373 -17.50 23.43 0.72
CA VAL A 373 -16.64 22.36 0.23
C VAL A 373 -17.48 21.21 -0.31
N LEU A 374 -18.52 20.78 0.42
CA LEU A 374 -19.41 19.69 0.02
C LEU A 374 -20.17 19.98 -1.29
N ALA A 375 -20.35 21.25 -1.65
CA ALA A 375 -20.99 21.67 -2.89
C ALA A 375 -20.06 21.68 -4.12
N LEU A 376 -18.75 21.44 -3.96
CA LEU A 376 -17.80 21.48 -5.07
C LEU A 376 -18.10 20.41 -6.13
N PRO A 377 -18.01 20.73 -7.44
CA PRO A 377 -18.35 19.80 -8.52
C PRO A 377 -17.59 18.48 -8.47
N VAL A 378 -16.30 18.51 -8.14
CA VAL A 378 -15.47 17.29 -8.04
C VAL A 378 -15.97 16.29 -6.99
N LEU A 379 -16.63 16.76 -5.93
CA LEU A 379 -17.18 15.90 -4.87
C LEU A 379 -18.45 15.15 -5.31
N GLN A 380 -19.01 15.43 -6.48
CA GLN A 380 -20.10 14.61 -7.03
C GLN A 380 -19.61 13.20 -7.39
N ARG A 381 -18.37 13.07 -7.90
CA ARG A 381 -17.74 11.78 -8.17
C ARG A 381 -16.83 11.32 -7.03
N ILE A 382 -15.98 12.22 -6.53
CA ILE A 382 -15.05 11.94 -5.43
C ILE A 382 -15.71 12.34 -4.11
N THR A 383 -16.74 11.58 -3.74
CA THR A 383 -17.70 11.95 -2.69
C THR A 383 -17.24 11.53 -1.28
N PRO A 384 -17.56 12.30 -0.23
CA PRO A 384 -17.43 11.86 1.16
C PRO A 384 -18.54 10.89 1.60
N HIS A 385 -19.58 10.68 0.77
CA HIS A 385 -20.69 9.79 1.06
C HIS A 385 -20.81 8.69 -0.01
N PRO A 386 -19.76 7.85 -0.17
CA PRO A 386 -19.78 6.78 -1.15
C PRO A 386 -20.81 5.72 -0.78
N LYS A 387 -21.25 4.98 -1.80
CA LYS A 387 -22.04 3.77 -1.57
C LYS A 387 -21.17 2.69 -0.86
N PRO A 388 -21.76 1.83 -0.01
CA PRO A 388 -21.00 0.94 0.88
C PRO A 388 -19.97 0.05 0.19
N PHE A 389 -20.32 -0.61 -0.93
CA PHE A 389 -19.40 -1.53 -1.60
C PHE A 389 -18.34 -0.79 -2.39
N MET A 390 -18.68 0.31 -3.09
CA MET A 390 -17.68 1.17 -3.74
C MET A 390 -16.65 1.69 -2.73
N SER A 391 -17.13 2.14 -1.57
CA SER A 391 -16.29 2.67 -0.48
C SER A 391 -15.27 1.66 0.05
N ARG A 392 -15.60 0.37 0.01
CA ARG A 392 -14.78 -0.72 0.57
C ARG A 392 -14.09 -1.57 -0.50
N THR A 393 -14.12 -1.14 -1.76
CA THR A 393 -13.50 -1.84 -2.87
C THR A 393 -12.12 -1.27 -3.19
N VAL A 394 -11.10 -2.13 -3.12
CA VAL A 394 -9.70 -1.79 -3.44
C VAL A 394 -9.23 -2.66 -4.60
N SER A 395 -8.47 -2.10 -5.54
CA SER A 395 -7.96 -2.86 -6.68
C SER A 395 -6.51 -2.51 -7.01
N CYS A 396 -5.77 -3.51 -7.50
CA CYS A 396 -4.49 -3.23 -8.16
C CYS A 396 -4.70 -2.74 -9.59
N THR A 397 -3.63 -2.32 -10.26
CA THR A 397 -3.65 -1.87 -11.66
C THR A 397 -4.17 -2.91 -12.66
N GLY A 398 -4.01 -4.21 -12.39
CA GLY A 398 -4.48 -5.25 -13.31
C GLY A 398 -3.71 -5.30 -14.63
N ASN A 399 -4.18 -6.12 -15.57
CA ASN A 399 -3.50 -6.35 -16.85
C ASN A 399 -3.62 -5.19 -17.85
N GLU A 400 -4.32 -4.11 -17.48
CA GLU A 400 -4.36 -2.84 -18.20
C GLU A 400 -2.93 -2.30 -18.42
N PHE A 401 -2.13 -2.23 -17.35
CA PHE A 401 -0.73 -1.75 -17.42
C PHE A 401 0.30 -2.65 -16.73
N CYS A 402 -0.12 -3.63 -15.92
CA CYS A 402 0.83 -4.45 -15.15
C CYS A 402 1.34 -5.64 -15.97
N ASN A 403 2.67 -5.72 -16.13
CA ASN A 403 3.36 -6.83 -16.78
C ASN A 403 3.25 -8.19 -16.06
N LEU A 404 2.75 -8.22 -14.81
CA LEU A 404 2.58 -9.45 -14.02
C LEU A 404 1.13 -9.88 -13.88
N ALA A 405 0.18 -9.01 -14.21
CA ALA A 405 -1.23 -9.30 -14.04
C ALA A 405 -1.74 -10.22 -15.14
N ILE A 406 -2.54 -11.20 -14.72
CA ILE A 406 -3.15 -12.21 -15.59
C ILE A 406 -4.46 -11.67 -16.17
N VAL A 407 -5.24 -10.96 -15.36
CA VAL A 407 -6.58 -10.45 -15.68
C VAL A 407 -6.70 -8.95 -15.41
N GLU A 408 -7.75 -8.33 -15.96
CA GLU A 408 -8.13 -6.94 -15.66
C GLU A 408 -8.73 -6.87 -14.25
N THR A 409 -8.47 -5.78 -13.51
CA THR A 409 -9.01 -5.63 -12.14
C THR A 409 -9.68 -4.32 -11.81
N LYS A 410 -9.29 -3.19 -12.39
CA LYS A 410 -9.80 -1.87 -12.02
C LYS A 410 -11.25 -1.70 -12.47
N GLU A 411 -11.51 -1.82 -13.77
CA GLU A 411 -12.88 -1.70 -14.29
C GLU A 411 -13.78 -2.86 -13.83
N ARG A 412 -13.21 -4.05 -13.66
CA ARG A 412 -13.97 -5.16 -13.08
C ARG A 412 -14.38 -4.91 -11.63
N ALA A 413 -13.46 -4.43 -10.79
CA ALA A 413 -13.76 -4.10 -9.39
C ALA A 413 -14.85 -3.03 -9.29
N ARG A 414 -14.77 -1.98 -10.12
CA ARG A 414 -15.78 -0.92 -10.17
C ARG A 414 -17.16 -1.46 -10.53
N ARG A 415 -17.28 -2.23 -11.62
CA ARG A 415 -18.56 -2.83 -12.06
C ARG A 415 -19.16 -3.77 -11.02
N VAL A 416 -18.32 -4.56 -10.33
CA VAL A 416 -18.77 -5.44 -9.25
C VAL A 416 -19.31 -4.62 -8.08
N ALA A 417 -18.58 -3.58 -7.66
CA ALA A 417 -19.03 -2.71 -6.57
C ALA A 417 -20.35 -2.01 -6.90
N ASP A 418 -20.47 -1.43 -8.11
CA ASP A 418 -21.70 -0.79 -8.59
C ASP A 418 -22.89 -1.76 -8.58
N TYR A 419 -22.68 -2.99 -9.09
CA TYR A 419 -23.70 -4.03 -9.07
C TYR A 419 -24.15 -4.36 -7.64
N LEU A 420 -23.20 -4.58 -6.71
CA LEU A 420 -23.53 -4.92 -5.33
C LEU A 420 -24.26 -3.77 -4.61
N ASP A 421 -23.87 -2.53 -4.86
CA ASP A 421 -24.52 -1.34 -4.31
C ASP A 421 -25.96 -1.15 -4.85
N GLU A 422 -26.25 -1.61 -6.07
CA GLU A 422 -27.60 -1.60 -6.65
C GLU A 422 -28.48 -2.74 -6.13
N HIS A 423 -27.89 -3.93 -5.92
CA HIS A 423 -28.66 -5.13 -5.60
C HIS A 423 -28.78 -5.37 -4.10
N ILE A 424 -27.82 -4.92 -3.27
CA ILE A 424 -27.80 -5.12 -1.81
C ILE A 424 -27.91 -3.77 -1.11
N THR A 425 -29.14 -3.27 -0.98
CA THR A 425 -29.43 -1.98 -0.33
C THR A 425 -29.75 -2.09 1.16
N ASP A 426 -29.81 -3.32 1.67
CA ASP A 426 -30.38 -3.67 2.95
C ASP A 426 -29.34 -4.32 3.89
N LEU A 427 -28.05 -4.21 3.58
CA LEU A 427 -26.94 -4.68 4.41
C LEU A 427 -26.29 -3.50 5.15
N ASP A 428 -26.40 -3.50 6.47
CA ASP A 428 -25.88 -2.47 7.38
C ASP A 428 -24.45 -2.78 7.85
N GLU A 429 -23.58 -3.23 6.94
CA GLU A 429 -22.18 -3.47 7.22
C GLU A 429 -21.26 -3.04 6.07
N GLN A 430 -20.07 -2.57 6.44
CA GLN A 430 -19.01 -2.20 5.53
C GLN A 430 -18.06 -3.39 5.29
N ILE A 431 -18.20 -4.08 4.15
CA ILE A 431 -17.44 -5.30 3.83
C ILE A 431 -16.34 -5.00 2.81
N ARG A 432 -15.08 -5.29 3.16
CA ARG A 432 -13.91 -5.02 2.31
C ARG A 432 -13.78 -6.04 1.18
N ILE A 433 -13.75 -5.56 -0.06
CA ILE A 433 -13.63 -6.39 -1.26
C ILE A 433 -12.40 -5.98 -2.05
N HIS A 434 -11.38 -6.84 -2.08
CA HIS A 434 -10.06 -6.49 -2.63
C HIS A 434 -9.70 -7.33 -3.85
N PHE A 435 -9.45 -6.67 -4.99
CA PHE A 435 -9.11 -7.30 -6.27
C PHE A 435 -7.61 -7.25 -6.58
N ILE A 436 -7.05 -8.39 -6.97
CA ILE A 436 -5.66 -8.51 -7.44
C ILE A 436 -5.59 -9.31 -8.74
N GLY A 437 -4.79 -8.85 -9.71
CA GLY A 437 -4.67 -9.52 -11.02
C GLY A 437 -3.66 -10.68 -11.04
N CYS A 438 -2.87 -10.85 -9.98
CA CYS A 438 -1.87 -11.91 -9.86
C CYS A 438 -1.50 -12.16 -8.38
N PRO A 439 -0.78 -13.25 -8.06
CA PRO A 439 -0.41 -13.61 -6.68
C PRO A 439 0.48 -12.61 -5.91
N ASN A 440 0.94 -11.52 -6.53
CA ASN A 440 1.77 -10.50 -5.84
C ASN A 440 1.00 -9.69 -4.79
N ALA A 441 -0.34 -9.74 -4.83
CA ALA A 441 -1.24 -9.14 -3.84
C ALA A 441 -1.08 -7.63 -3.60
N CYS A 442 -0.88 -6.84 -4.67
CA CYS A 442 -0.74 -5.38 -4.57
C CYS A 442 -2.01 -4.67 -4.03
N GLY A 443 -3.20 -5.17 -4.36
CA GLY A 443 -4.49 -4.73 -3.80
C GLY A 443 -4.80 -5.36 -2.43
N GLN A 444 -3.81 -5.97 -1.77
CA GLN A 444 -3.92 -6.46 -0.39
C GLN A 444 -5.06 -7.46 -0.14
N LYS A 445 -5.32 -8.40 -1.07
CA LYS A 445 -6.44 -9.34 -0.96
C LYS A 445 -6.49 -10.11 0.37
N HIS A 446 -5.33 -10.47 0.93
CA HIS A 446 -5.25 -11.43 2.04
C HIS A 446 -5.84 -10.91 3.33
N VAL A 447 -5.96 -9.58 3.47
CA VAL A 447 -6.46 -8.90 4.68
C VAL A 447 -7.86 -8.32 4.50
N ALA A 448 -8.50 -8.64 3.38
CA ALA A 448 -9.88 -8.23 3.10
C ALA A 448 -10.86 -9.27 3.63
N ASP A 449 -12.09 -8.81 3.90
CA ASP A 449 -13.21 -9.70 4.22
C ASP A 449 -13.47 -10.64 3.05
N ILE A 450 -13.42 -10.12 1.82
CA ILE A 450 -13.48 -10.88 0.57
C ILE A 450 -12.30 -10.48 -0.32
N GLY A 451 -11.41 -11.42 -0.61
CA GLY A 451 -10.26 -11.23 -1.51
C GLY A 451 -10.44 -11.97 -2.83
N LEU A 452 -10.26 -11.28 -3.96
CA LEU A 452 -10.35 -11.87 -5.30
C LEU A 452 -8.99 -11.88 -5.98
N GLN A 453 -8.54 -13.08 -6.37
CA GLN A 453 -7.29 -13.26 -7.12
C GLN A 453 -7.57 -13.69 -8.55
N GLY A 454 -7.09 -12.89 -9.49
CA GLY A 454 -7.12 -13.17 -10.91
C GLY A 454 -6.41 -14.45 -11.30
N SER A 455 -7.08 -15.23 -12.14
CA SER A 455 -6.64 -16.48 -12.76
C SER A 455 -7.32 -16.61 -14.13
N LEU A 456 -7.03 -17.69 -14.85
CA LEU A 456 -7.74 -18.06 -16.08
C LEU A 456 -8.46 -19.39 -15.90
N VAL A 457 -9.56 -19.57 -16.63
CA VAL A 457 -10.26 -20.83 -16.79
C VAL A 457 -10.46 -21.14 -18.27
N LYS A 458 -10.34 -22.42 -18.64
CA LYS A 458 -10.56 -22.87 -20.01
C LYS A 458 -12.06 -23.09 -20.22
N THR A 459 -12.59 -22.51 -21.29
CA THR A 459 -13.96 -22.69 -21.78
C THR A 459 -13.93 -23.16 -23.23
N GLU A 460 -15.09 -23.47 -23.80
CA GLU A 460 -15.22 -23.79 -25.23
C GLU A 460 -14.77 -22.62 -26.13
N GLN A 461 -14.91 -21.38 -25.65
CA GLN A 461 -14.52 -20.15 -26.35
C GLN A 461 -13.04 -19.77 -26.14
N GLY A 462 -12.29 -20.57 -25.37
CA GLY A 462 -10.89 -20.32 -25.04
C GLY A 462 -10.65 -20.01 -23.56
N MET A 463 -9.48 -19.43 -23.26
CA MET A 463 -9.14 -19.00 -21.90
C MET A 463 -9.86 -17.70 -21.59
N VAL A 464 -10.62 -17.66 -20.50
CA VAL A 464 -11.33 -16.45 -20.03
C VAL A 464 -10.87 -16.07 -18.63
N ASP A 465 -11.04 -14.80 -18.28
CA ASP A 465 -10.78 -14.28 -16.94
C ASP A 465 -11.59 -15.06 -15.89
N ALA A 466 -10.94 -15.38 -14.77
CA ALA A 466 -11.56 -15.99 -13.62
C ALA A 466 -10.93 -15.47 -12.33
N PHE A 467 -11.60 -15.71 -11.20
CA PHE A 467 -11.13 -15.30 -9.89
C PHE A 467 -11.24 -16.45 -8.88
N ASP A 468 -10.19 -16.64 -8.10
CA ASP A 468 -10.24 -17.39 -6.85
C ASP A 468 -10.74 -16.44 -5.75
N ILE A 469 -11.76 -16.86 -4.99
CA ILE A 469 -12.33 -16.10 -3.86
C ILE A 469 -11.70 -16.58 -2.56
N ALA A 470 -11.39 -15.64 -1.66
CA ALA A 470 -10.95 -15.92 -0.30
C ALA A 470 -11.75 -15.08 0.71
N VAL A 471 -12.02 -15.62 1.90
CA VAL A 471 -12.87 -14.95 2.91
C VAL A 471 -12.25 -14.89 4.31
N GLY A 472 -12.53 -13.82 5.05
CA GLY A 472 -12.27 -13.73 6.51
C GLY A 472 -10.94 -13.10 6.93
N GLY A 473 -10.33 -12.26 6.09
CA GLY A 473 -9.07 -11.58 6.39
C GLY A 473 -9.27 -10.33 7.25
N ILE A 474 -8.34 -10.06 8.16
CA ILE A 474 -8.36 -8.85 9.00
C ILE A 474 -6.95 -8.52 9.53
N LEU A 475 -6.69 -7.24 9.84
CA LEU A 475 -5.54 -6.77 10.63
C LEU A 475 -6.00 -6.24 12.01
N GLY A 476 -5.06 -5.77 12.83
CA GLY A 476 -5.29 -5.32 14.19
C GLY A 476 -5.17 -6.46 15.20
N PRO A 477 -5.77 -6.31 16.40
CA PRO A 477 -5.84 -7.39 17.37
C PRO A 477 -6.48 -8.64 16.73
N ASN A 478 -5.80 -9.77 16.79
CA ASN A 478 -6.19 -11.03 16.13
C ASN A 478 -6.06 -11.03 14.59
N ALA A 479 -5.14 -10.24 14.04
CA ALA A 479 -4.80 -10.24 12.63
C ALA A 479 -4.69 -11.67 12.06
N ARG A 480 -5.34 -11.90 10.92
CA ARG A 480 -5.31 -13.18 10.21
C ARG A 480 -5.55 -12.98 8.73
N PHE A 481 -4.96 -13.85 7.92
CA PHE A 481 -5.26 -13.88 6.50
C PHE A 481 -6.59 -14.57 6.23
N ASN A 482 -7.23 -14.20 5.13
CA ASN A 482 -8.39 -14.92 4.61
C ASN A 482 -8.03 -16.34 4.14
N THR A 483 -9.06 -17.17 4.07
CA THR A 483 -8.97 -18.55 3.57
C THR A 483 -9.48 -18.60 2.14
N THR A 484 -8.65 -19.11 1.22
CA THR A 484 -9.04 -19.29 -0.19
C THR A 484 -10.02 -20.45 -0.32
N LEU A 485 -11.16 -20.20 -0.96
CA LEU A 485 -12.18 -21.20 -1.28
C LEU A 485 -11.80 -21.91 -2.60
N LYS A 486 -12.23 -23.17 -2.72
CA LYS A 486 -12.08 -24.00 -3.92
C LYS A 486 -13.24 -23.73 -4.88
N GLY A 487 -12.90 -23.40 -6.11
CA GLY A 487 -13.87 -23.09 -7.17
C GLY A 487 -13.55 -21.75 -7.79
N ARG A 488 -13.15 -21.77 -9.07
CA ARG A 488 -12.91 -20.54 -9.83
C ARG A 488 -14.22 -19.99 -10.36
N VAL A 489 -14.42 -18.70 -10.17
CA VAL A 489 -15.58 -17.96 -10.68
C VAL A 489 -15.17 -17.25 -11.95
N LYS A 490 -15.90 -17.40 -13.06
CA LYS A 490 -15.59 -16.62 -14.27
C LYS A 490 -15.76 -15.14 -13.97
N GLY A 491 -14.96 -14.30 -14.60
CA GLY A 491 -14.93 -12.87 -14.30
C GLY A 491 -16.28 -12.18 -14.38
N ASP A 492 -17.16 -12.61 -15.29
CA ASP A 492 -18.47 -12.01 -15.51
C ASP A 492 -19.54 -12.54 -14.53
N ASP A 493 -19.29 -13.70 -13.91
CA ASP A 493 -20.15 -14.30 -12.88
C ASP A 493 -19.85 -13.74 -11.48
N VAL A 494 -18.72 -13.04 -11.31
CA VAL A 494 -18.26 -12.51 -10.00
C VAL A 494 -19.33 -11.67 -9.28
N PRO A 495 -20.01 -10.69 -9.92
CA PRO A 495 -21.02 -9.89 -9.21
C PRO A 495 -22.13 -10.74 -8.60
N TYR A 496 -22.70 -11.65 -9.39
CA TYR A 496 -23.75 -12.56 -8.94
C TYR A 496 -23.29 -13.49 -7.82
N VAL A 497 -22.11 -14.11 -7.97
CA VAL A 497 -21.58 -15.03 -6.93
C VAL A 497 -21.33 -14.29 -5.62
N LEU A 498 -20.77 -13.07 -5.67
CA LEU A 498 -20.56 -12.27 -4.47
C LEU A 498 -21.88 -11.87 -3.82
N GLU A 499 -22.89 -11.49 -4.61
CA GLU A 499 -24.22 -11.20 -4.08
C GLU A 499 -24.77 -12.39 -3.28
N GLN A 500 -24.73 -13.59 -3.84
CA GLN A 500 -25.24 -14.80 -3.18
C GLN A 500 -24.47 -15.15 -1.88
N LEU A 501 -23.15 -14.91 -1.85
CA LEU A 501 -22.35 -15.09 -0.63
C LEU A 501 -22.68 -14.04 0.44
N LEU A 502 -22.92 -12.80 0.03
CA LEU A 502 -23.30 -11.71 0.94
C LEU A 502 -24.73 -11.87 1.47
N ARG A 503 -25.65 -12.39 0.65
CA ARG A 503 -27.00 -12.80 1.08
C ARG A 503 -26.95 -13.90 2.13
N PHE A 504 -26.10 -14.92 1.91
CA PHE A 504 -25.86 -15.96 2.91
C PHE A 504 -25.36 -15.38 4.24
N TYR A 505 -24.38 -14.47 4.21
CA TYR A 505 -23.95 -13.76 5.42
C TYR A 505 -25.13 -13.02 6.08
N LYS A 506 -25.88 -12.25 5.30
CA LYS A 506 -27.00 -11.46 5.81
C LYS A 506 -28.09 -12.31 6.47
N GLU A 507 -28.44 -13.45 5.87
CA GLU A 507 -29.52 -14.34 6.33
C GLU A 507 -29.12 -15.10 7.59
N GLU A 508 -27.86 -15.53 7.67
CA GLU A 508 -27.38 -16.43 8.73
C GLU A 508 -26.65 -15.70 9.87
N ARG A 509 -26.40 -14.39 9.75
CA ARG A 509 -25.76 -13.61 10.82
C ARG A 509 -26.71 -13.36 11.98
N LYS A 510 -26.13 -13.27 13.18
CA LYS A 510 -26.84 -12.78 14.37
C LYS A 510 -26.98 -11.26 14.30
N ALA A 511 -27.87 -10.72 15.13
CA ALA A 511 -28.01 -9.26 15.28
C ALA A 511 -26.66 -8.61 15.61
N ASN A 512 -26.29 -7.56 14.86
CA ASN A 512 -25.03 -6.80 15.00
C ASN A 512 -23.74 -7.63 14.83
N GLU A 513 -23.82 -8.83 14.25
CA GLU A 513 -22.64 -9.66 14.02
C GLU A 513 -21.92 -9.19 12.75
N THR A 514 -20.67 -8.74 12.89
CA THR A 514 -19.83 -8.36 11.75
C THR A 514 -19.53 -9.55 10.82
N PHE A 515 -19.21 -9.32 9.55
CA PHE A 515 -18.79 -10.32 8.58
C PHE A 515 -17.62 -11.14 9.12
N HIS A 516 -16.65 -10.47 9.77
CA HIS A 516 -15.52 -11.15 10.37
C HIS A 516 -15.95 -12.05 11.53
N SER A 517 -16.77 -11.55 12.46
CA SER A 517 -17.32 -12.35 13.57
C SER A 517 -18.14 -13.54 13.07
N PHE A 518 -18.95 -13.33 12.03
CA PHE A 518 -19.70 -14.38 11.36
C PHE A 518 -18.76 -15.45 10.80
N PHE A 519 -17.72 -15.05 10.06
CA PHE A 519 -16.70 -15.97 9.55
C PHE A 519 -16.01 -16.77 10.67
N LEU A 520 -15.68 -16.15 11.80
CA LEU A 520 -15.12 -16.86 12.96
C LEU A 520 -16.07 -17.92 13.51
N ARG A 521 -17.38 -17.65 13.47
CA ARG A 521 -18.42 -18.55 13.98
C ARG A 521 -18.71 -19.71 13.05
N VAL A 522 -18.91 -19.45 11.75
CA VAL A 522 -19.34 -20.48 10.78
C VAL A 522 -18.17 -21.18 10.08
N GLY A 523 -17.00 -20.55 10.07
CA GLY A 523 -15.80 -21.07 9.43
C GLY A 523 -15.82 -21.02 7.89
N ALA A 524 -14.66 -21.31 7.29
CA ALA A 524 -14.50 -21.32 5.85
C ALA A 524 -15.32 -22.43 5.16
N ASP A 525 -15.61 -23.53 5.86
CA ASP A 525 -16.35 -24.67 5.31
C ASP A 525 -17.80 -24.30 4.97
N ALA A 526 -18.45 -23.45 5.77
CA ALA A 526 -19.79 -22.96 5.46
C ALA A 526 -19.81 -22.09 4.19
N PHE A 527 -18.84 -21.18 4.04
CA PHE A 527 -18.67 -20.40 2.81
C PHE A 527 -18.31 -21.28 1.61
N GLN A 528 -17.49 -22.32 1.82
CA GLN A 528 -17.13 -23.28 0.77
C GLN A 528 -18.34 -24.08 0.29
N GLN A 529 -19.20 -24.54 1.21
CA GLN A 529 -20.43 -25.23 0.87
C GLN A 529 -21.33 -24.30 0.04
N ARG A 530 -21.54 -23.06 0.51
CA ARG A 530 -22.37 -22.09 -0.21
C ARG A 530 -21.81 -21.77 -1.60
N LEU A 531 -20.50 -21.58 -1.75
CA LEU A 531 -19.87 -21.37 -3.06
C LEU A 531 -20.08 -22.57 -3.98
N THR A 532 -19.97 -23.80 -3.45
CA THR A 532 -20.20 -25.03 -4.23
C THR A 532 -21.63 -25.10 -4.75
N GLU A 533 -22.62 -24.76 -3.91
CA GLU A 533 -24.03 -24.71 -4.29
C GLU A 533 -24.29 -23.66 -5.39
N ILE A 534 -23.75 -22.45 -5.24
CA ILE A 534 -23.88 -21.37 -6.22
C ILE A 534 -23.30 -21.79 -7.58
N LEU A 535 -22.12 -22.41 -7.59
CA LEU A 535 -21.44 -22.83 -8.82
C LEU A 535 -22.10 -24.05 -9.49
N ALA A 536 -22.92 -24.81 -8.77
CA ALA A 536 -23.69 -25.92 -9.33
C ALA A 536 -25.04 -25.46 -9.93
N ALA A 537 -25.55 -24.30 -9.53
CA ALA A 537 -26.77 -23.73 -10.07
C ALA A 537 -26.53 -23.10 -11.46
N PRO A 538 -27.53 -23.06 -12.35
CA PRO A 538 -27.47 -22.25 -13.56
C PRO A 538 -27.29 -20.78 -13.15
N ILE A 539 -26.21 -20.15 -13.63
CA ILE A 539 -25.99 -18.71 -13.46
C ILE A 539 -26.93 -18.03 -14.47
N GLY A 540 -27.89 -17.27 -13.94
CA GLY A 540 -29.00 -16.67 -14.69
C GLY A 540 -28.60 -15.48 -15.54
#